data_AF-A0A7V2WUJ6-F1
#
_entry.id   AF-A0A7V2WUJ6-F1
#
_cell.length_a   1.000
_cell.length_b   1.000
_cell.length_c   1.000
_cell.angle_alpha   90.00
_cell.angle_beta   90.00
_cell.angle_gamma   90.00
#
_symmetry.space_group_name_H-M   'P 1'
#
loop_
_entity.id
_entity.type
_entity.pdbx_description
1 polymer ?
#
loop_
_entity_poly.entity_id
_entity_poly.type
_entity_poly.pdbx_seq_one_letter_code
_entity_poly.pdbx_strand_id
1 'polypeptide(L)'
;MLFAFGMPSTGSLILILVIVLVLFGTKRLRSAGGDLGGAIKNFKKSMKDAQEGNKDNDKAPEQVVQDKGNVIDGESRVKDKNKA
;
A
#
# COMPACT_ATOMS: atom_id res chain seq x y z
N MET A 1 13.29 6.12 -36.81
CA MET A 1 12.25 7.10 -36.41
C MET A 1 11.07 6.47 -35.66
N LEU A 2 10.74 5.18 -35.87
CA LEU A 2 9.65 4.48 -35.16
C LEU A 2 9.96 4.07 -33.71
N PHE A 3 11.24 4.05 -33.30
CA PHE A 3 11.63 3.72 -31.92
C PHE A 3 11.56 4.91 -30.94
N ALA A 4 11.28 6.13 -31.41
CA ALA A 4 11.17 7.33 -30.57
C ALA A 4 9.78 7.50 -29.92
N PHE A 5 8.74 6.84 -30.45
CA PHE A 5 7.38 6.84 -29.88
C PHE A 5 6.99 5.52 -29.21
N GLY A 6 7.75 4.44 -29.45
CA GLY A 6 7.39 3.08 -29.00
C GLY A 6 8.14 2.58 -27.77
N MET A 7 9.19 3.26 -27.33
CA MET A 7 9.82 2.95 -26.05
C MET A 7 9.04 3.69 -24.97
N PRO A 8 8.48 3.01 -23.95
CA PRO A 8 7.92 3.69 -22.82
C PRO A 8 9.04 4.42 -22.06
N SER A 9 9.30 5.66 -22.48
CA SER A 9 10.12 6.60 -21.73
C SER A 9 9.54 6.72 -20.32
N THR A 10 10.38 7.01 -19.33
CA THR A 10 9.98 7.16 -17.92
C THR A 10 8.71 8.03 -17.75
N GLY A 11 8.48 9.02 -18.63
CA GLY A 11 7.27 9.84 -18.64
C GLY A 11 5.97 9.11 -19.04
N SER A 12 6.03 8.11 -19.91
CA SER A 12 4.85 7.31 -20.32
C SER A 12 4.35 6.40 -19.21
N LEU A 13 5.25 5.88 -18.36
CA LEU A 13 4.89 5.08 -17.19
C LEU A 13 4.09 5.90 -16.18
N ILE A 14 4.42 7.19 -16.03
CA ILE A 14 3.67 8.12 -15.18
C ILE A 14 2.25 8.31 -15.71
N LEU A 15 2.06 8.48 -17.02
CA LEU A 15 0.73 8.64 -17.61
C LEU A 15 -0.15 7.40 -17.38
N ILE A 16 0.41 6.20 -17.59
CA ILE A 16 -0.30 4.93 -17.34
C ILE A 16 -0.65 4.80 -15.85
N LEU A 17 0.27 5.16 -14.95
CA LEU A 17 0.03 5.14 -13.51
C LEU A 17 -1.14 6.06 -13.10
N VAL A 18 -1.21 7.27 -13.68
CA VAL A 18 -2.31 8.21 -13.45
C VAL A 18 -3.64 7.61 -13.88
N ILE A 19 -3.71 6.97 -15.05
CA ILE A 19 -4.95 6.32 -15.53
C ILE A 19 -5.39 5.22 -14.57
N VAL A 20 -4.46 4.35 -14.14
CA VAL A 20 -4.74 3.29 -13.16
C VAL A 20 -5.26 3.86 -11.84
N LEU A 21 -4.66 4.95 -11.35
CA LEU A 21 -5.11 5.63 -10.13
C LEU A 21 -6.53 6.18 -10.25
N VAL A 22 -6.93 6.69 -11.41
CA VAL A 22 -8.29 7.19 -11.65
C VAL A 22 -9.30 6.05 -11.72
N LEU A 23 -8.96 4.95 -12.42
CA LEU A 23 -9.86 3.80 -12.58
C LEU A 23 -10.09 3.03 -11.27
N PHE A 24 -9.01 2.76 -10.54
CA PHE A 24 -9.06 1.95 -9.33
C PHE A 24 -9.22 2.78 -8.05
N GLY A 25 -8.90 4.07 -8.11
CA GLY A 25 -8.81 4.95 -6.94
C GLY A 25 -7.56 4.69 -6.10
N THR A 26 -7.14 5.69 -5.33
CA THR A 26 -5.97 5.61 -4.44
C THR A 26 -6.18 4.63 -3.27
N LYS A 27 -7.43 4.44 -2.81
CA LYS A 27 -7.75 3.59 -1.66
C LYS A 27 -7.50 2.10 -1.94
N ARG A 28 -7.93 1.60 -3.11
CA ARG A 28 -7.69 0.21 -3.53
C ARG A 28 -6.22 -0.02 -3.84
N LEU A 29 -5.58 0.93 -4.52
CA LEU A 29 -4.16 0.84 -4.86
C LEU A 29 -3.27 0.89 -3.59
N ARG A 30 -3.63 1.67 -2.58
CA ARG A 30 -2.92 1.70 -1.29
C ARG A 30 -3.09 0.40 -0.50
N SER A 31 -4.30 -0.16 -0.47
CA SER A 31 -4.56 -1.45 0.20
C SER A 31 -3.76 -2.57 -0.45
N ALA A 32 -3.94 -2.78 -1.76
CA ALA A 32 -3.23 -3.83 -2.51
C ALA A 32 -1.71 -3.58 -2.59
N GLY A 33 -1.30 -2.33 -2.73
CA GLY A 33 0.10 -1.93 -2.75
C GLY A 33 0.80 -2.09 -1.39
N GLY A 34 0.08 -1.97 -0.27
CA GLY A 34 0.60 -2.28 1.06
C GLY A 34 0.95 -3.76 1.21
N ASP A 35 0.04 -4.64 0.78
CA ASP A 35 0.23 -6.09 0.85
C ASP A 35 1.37 -6.56 -0.06
N LEU A 36 1.34 -6.14 -1.33
CA LEU A 36 2.37 -6.47 -2.32
C LEU A 36 3.72 -5.83 -1.97
N GLY A 37 3.72 -4.58 -1.53
CA GLY A 37 4.91 -3.84 -1.13
C GLY A 37 5.59 -4.45 0.10
N GLY A 38 4.81 -4.90 1.08
CA GLY A 38 5.31 -5.63 2.24
C GLY A 38 6.01 -6.94 1.85
N ALA A 39 5.38 -7.73 0.98
CA ALA A 39 5.96 -8.99 0.49
C ALA A 39 7.28 -8.76 -0.28
N ILE A 40 7.31 -7.79 -1.20
CA ILE A 40 8.50 -7.45 -1.98
C ILE A 40 9.62 -6.89 -1.08
N LYS A 41 9.28 -6.08 -0.06
CA LYS A 41 10.25 -5.54 0.91
C LYS A 41 10.93 -6.65 1.69
N ASN A 42 10.16 -7.62 2.19
CA ASN A 42 10.71 -8.77 2.91
C ASN A 42 11.54 -9.67 1.99
N PHE A 43 11.06 -9.92 0.76
CA PHE A 43 11.82 -10.67 -0.23
C PHE A 43 13.18 -10.02 -0.53
N LYS A 44 13.21 -8.71 -0.77
CA LYS A 44 14.46 -7.96 -1.01
C LYS A 44 15.38 -8.00 0.21
N LYS A 45 14.84 -7.94 1.43
CA LYS A 45 15.62 -8.03 2.67
C LYS A 45 16.27 -9.41 2.81
N SER A 46 15.50 -10.49 2.68
CA SER A 46 16.03 -11.86 2.74
C SER A 46 17.05 -12.15 1.64
N MET A 47 16.84 -11.60 0.43
CA MET A 47 17.78 -11.77 -0.67
C MET A 47 19.11 -11.05 -0.41
N LYS A 48 19.05 -9.87 0.22
CA LYS A 48 20.23 -9.12 0.64
C LYS A 48 20.97 -9.84 1.78
N ASP A 49 20.24 -10.35 2.77
CA ASP A 49 20.81 -11.11 3.89
C ASP A 49 21.49 -12.41 3.42
N ALA A 50 20.95 -13.05 2.37
CA ALA A 50 21.55 -14.21 1.72
C ALA A 50 22.81 -13.89 0.90
N GLN A 51 22.89 -12.70 0.29
CA GLN A 51 24.08 -12.25 -0.45
C GLN A 51 25.21 -11.74 0.45
N GLU A 52 24.88 -11.08 1.56
CA GLU A 52 25.86 -10.43 2.44
C GLU A 52 26.40 -11.32 3.56
N GLY A 53 26.01 -12.60 3.63
CA GLY A 53 26.63 -13.59 4.53
C GLY A 53 26.61 -13.16 6.00
N ASN A 54 25.45 -13.30 6.63
CA ASN A 54 25.24 -13.24 8.08
C ASN A 54 25.83 -11.99 8.79
N LYS A 55 25.10 -10.87 8.73
CA LYS A 55 25.19 -9.81 9.75
C LYS A 55 23.84 -9.68 10.45
N ASP A 56 23.76 -10.40 11.56
CA ASP A 56 22.95 -10.18 12.75
C ASP A 56 21.54 -9.57 12.59
N ASN A 57 20.60 -10.45 12.91
CA ASN A 57 19.24 -10.23 13.38
C ASN A 57 19.11 -9.14 14.46
N ASP A 58 19.04 -7.85 14.09
CA ASP A 58 18.48 -6.86 15.02
C ASP A 58 17.87 -5.60 14.38
N LYS A 59 16.75 -5.79 13.65
CA LYS A 59 15.73 -4.74 13.54
C LYS A 59 14.35 -5.37 13.65
N ALA A 60 13.89 -5.45 14.89
CA ALA A 60 12.51 -5.68 15.29
C ALA A 60 11.54 -4.67 14.62
N PRO A 61 10.23 -4.96 14.59
CA PRO A 61 9.28 -4.30 13.71
C PRO A 61 8.92 -2.92 14.25
N GLU A 62 9.48 -1.87 13.65
CA GLU A 62 9.13 -0.51 14.03
C GLU A 62 7.95 0.02 13.21
N GLN A 63 6.84 0.16 13.95
CA GLN A 63 5.67 1.03 13.75
C GLN A 63 4.59 0.60 12.74
N VAL A 64 3.61 -0.11 13.31
CA VAL A 64 2.20 0.04 12.97
C VAL A 64 1.84 1.52 13.14
N VAL A 65 1.74 2.25 12.02
CA VAL A 65 1.03 3.53 12.02
C VAL A 65 -0.44 3.19 12.23
N GLN A 66 -0.89 3.37 13.47
CA GLN A 66 -2.28 3.67 13.76
C GLN A 66 -2.64 4.95 13.02
N ASP A 67 -3.22 4.83 11.83
CA ASP A 67 -4.00 5.92 11.26
C ASP A 67 -5.40 5.82 11.89
N LYS A 68 -5.57 6.57 12.98
CA LYS A 68 -6.87 6.89 13.58
C LYS A 68 -7.72 7.64 12.55
N GLY A 69 -8.31 6.89 11.62
CA GLY A 69 -9.42 7.38 10.81
C GLY A 69 -10.68 7.40 11.67
N ASN A 70 -11.07 8.60 12.14
CA ASN A 70 -12.37 8.85 12.76
C ASN A 70 -13.49 8.16 11.97
N VAL A 71 -14.02 7.06 12.49
CA VAL A 71 -15.38 6.61 12.18
C VAL A 71 -16.33 7.52 12.96
N ILE A 72 -16.89 8.49 12.25
CA ILE A 72 -18.05 9.26 12.71
C ILE A 72 -19.20 8.26 12.84
N ASP A 73 -19.59 7.96 14.07
CA ASP A 73 -20.73 7.14 14.44
C ASP A 73 -22.02 7.83 13.95
N GLY A 74 -22.41 7.50 12.73
CA GLY A 74 -23.65 7.94 12.10
C GLY A 74 -24.81 7.13 12.63
N GLU A 75 -25.44 7.66 13.69
CA GLU A 75 -26.82 7.48 14.13
C GLU A 75 -27.59 6.31 13.47
N SER A 76 -27.77 5.21 14.19
CA SER A 76 -28.84 4.25 13.93
C SER A 76 -29.63 4.04 15.22
N ARG A 77 -30.75 4.76 15.29
CA ARG A 77 -31.74 4.73 16.36
C ARG A 77 -32.22 3.30 16.61
N VAL A 78 -31.95 2.78 17.81
CA VAL A 78 -32.75 1.69 18.38
C VAL A 78 -33.49 2.26 19.59
N LYS A 79 -34.76 2.50 19.36
CA LYS A 79 -35.76 2.97 20.31
C LYS A 79 -36.19 1.78 21.17
N ASP A 80 -35.42 1.42 22.18
CA ASP A 80 -35.89 0.50 23.23
C ASP A 80 -36.43 1.30 24.40
N LYS A 81 -37.75 1.47 24.37
CA LYS A 81 -38.53 1.80 25.57
C LYS A 81 -38.60 0.54 26.42
N ASN A 82 -37.83 0.47 27.50
CA ASN A 82 -38.11 -0.50 28.55
C ASN A 82 -37.83 0.07 29.94
N LYS A 83 -38.94 0.16 30.72
CA LYS A 83 -39.06 0.08 32.17
C LYS A 83 -38.31 1.09 33.05
N ALA A 84 -39.08 2.05 33.56
CA ALA A 84 -39.25 2.26 34.99
C ALA A 84 -40.75 2.41 35.27
#